data_AF-A0A0C1TQY1-F1
#
_entry.id   AF-A0A0C1TQY1-F1
#
_cell.length_a   1.000
_cell.length_b   1.000
_cell.length_c   1.000
_cell.angle_alpha   90.00
_cell.angle_beta   90.00
_cell.angle_gamma   90.00
#
_symmetry.space_group_name_H-M   'P 1'
#
loop_
_entity.id
_entity.type
_entity.pdbx_description
1 polymer ?
#
loop_
_entity_poly.entity_id
_entity_poly.type
_entity_poly.pdbx_seq_one_letter_code
_entity_poly.pdbx_strand_id
1 'polypeptide(L)' 'MTHIETSRVNELLAGYMAVIKEFADRLDVNGELQEIEANVAEIEQALADLKEALASIPHRQG' A
#
# COMPACT_ATOMS: atom_id res chain seq x y z
N MET A 1 -20.20 -13.47 -2.80
CA MET A 1 -19.37 -12.28 -3.04
C MET A 1 -19.71 -11.80 -4.43
N THR A 2 -20.22 -10.58 -4.57
CA THR A 2 -20.68 -10.06 -5.86
C THR A 2 -19.47 -9.66 -6.71
N HIS A 3 -19.57 -9.77 -8.04
CA HIS A 3 -18.52 -9.37 -8.98
C HIS A 3 -18.00 -7.93 -8.74
N ILE A 4 -18.86 -7.06 -8.20
CA ILE A 4 -18.56 -5.66 -7.86
C ILE A 4 -17.60 -5.58 -6.66
N GLU A 5 -17.80 -6.41 -5.63
CA GLU A 5 -16.89 -6.47 -4.47
C GLU A 5 -15.51 -6.99 -4.88
N THR A 6 -15.45 -7.99 -5.77
CA THR A 6 -14.18 -8.50 -6.30
C THR A 6 -13.44 -7.47 -7.16
N SER A 7 -14.16 -6.69 -7.98
CA SER A 7 -13.56 -5.66 -8.83
C SER A 7 -12.98 -4.51 -8.01
N ARG A 8 -13.70 -4.07 -6.97
CA ARG A 8 -13.23 -3.01 -6.06
C ARG A 8 -12.01 -3.42 -5.24
N VAL A 9 -11.94 -4.69 -4.83
CA VAL A 9 -10.74 -5.25 -4.17
C VAL A 9 -9.55 -5.27 -5.14
N ASN A 10 -9.76 -5.65 -6.40
CA ASN A 10 -8.68 -5.65 -7.40
C ASN A 10 -8.17 -4.24 -7.71
N GLU A 11 -9.03 -3.24 -7.79
CA GLU A 11 -8.64 -1.83 -7.97
C GLU A 11 -7.82 -1.33 -6.77
N LEU A 12 -8.25 -1.68 -5.56
CA LEU A 12 -7.54 -1.32 -4.32
C LEU A 12 -6.14 -1.94 -4.31
N LEU A 13 -6.04 -3.25 -4.60
CA LEU A 13 -4.76 -3.97 -4.68
C LEU A 13 -3.85 -3.40 -5.76
N ALA A 14 -4.38 -3.08 -6.94
CA ALA A 14 -3.61 -2.47 -8.03
C ALA A 14 -3.03 -1.10 -7.62
N GLY A 15 -3.80 -0.29 -6.88
CA GLY A 15 -3.34 0.99 -6.34
C GLY A 15 -2.16 0.82 -5.38
N TYR A 16 -2.28 -0.09 -4.41
CA TYR A 16 -1.19 -0.34 -3.46
C TYR A 16 0.06 -0.96 -4.13
N MET A 17 -0.12 -1.83 -5.12
CA MET A 17 1.01 -2.38 -5.89
C MET A 17 1.75 -1.30 -6.68
N ALA A 18 1.04 -0.31 -7.22
CA ALA A 18 1.66 0.81 -7.93
C ALA A 18 2.50 1.67 -6.99
N VAL A 19 1.98 2.00 -5.81
CA VAL A 19 2.71 2.75 -4.77
C VAL A 19 3.97 1.99 -4.32
N ILE A 20 3.85 0.70 -4.02
CA ILE A 20 4.99 -0.13 -3.62
C ILE A 20 6.08 -0.16 -4.71
N LYS A 21 5.67 -0.26 -5.98
CA LYS A 21 6.61 -0.28 -7.11
C LYS A 21 7.32 1.07 -7.28
N GLU A 22 6.58 2.17 -7.18
CA GLU A 22 7.17 3.52 -7.22
C GLU A 22 8.19 3.74 -6.10
N PHE A 23 7.90 3.26 -4.89
CA PHE A 23 8.85 3.28 -3.78
C PHE A 23 10.08 2.40 -4.02
N ALA A 24 9.89 1.19 -4.53
CA ALA A 24 10.99 0.28 -4.86
C ALA A 24 11.91 0.88 -5.94
N ASP A 25 11.34 1.58 -6.92
CA ASP A 25 12.08 2.26 -7.99
C ASP A 25 12.87 3.48 -7.45
N ARG A 26 12.45 4.08 -6.33
CA ARG A 26 13.12 5.22 -5.66
C ARG A 26 14.21 4.82 -4.66
N LEU A 27 14.26 3.55 -4.26
CA LEU A 27 15.31 3.00 -3.40
C LEU A 27 16.59 2.77 -4.20
N ASP A 28 17.38 3.83 -4.40
CA ASP A 28 18.76 3.70 -4.88
C ASP A 28 19.65 3.22 -3.71
N VAL A 29 20.27 2.07 -3.88
CA VAL A 29 21.25 1.50 -2.93
C VAL A 29 22.53 2.35 -2.81
N ASN A 30 22.72 3.33 -3.68
CA ASN A 30 23.77 4.36 -3.59
C ASN A 30 23.26 5.69 -3.01
N GLY A 31 21.97 5.79 -2.67
CA GLY A 31 21.38 6.98 -2.07
C GLY A 31 21.93 7.25 -0.68
N GLU A 32 21.95 8.53 -0.29
CA GLU A 32 22.37 8.90 1.06
C GLU A 32 21.42 8.25 2.09
N LEU A 33 21.99 7.73 3.19
CA LEU A 33 21.23 7.00 4.23
C LEU A 33 19.96 7.76 4.67
N GLN A 34 20.02 9.09 4.71
CA GLN A 34 18.90 9.96 5.06
C GLN A 34 17.73 9.91 4.06
N GLU A 35 18.00 9.74 2.77
CA GLU A 35 16.96 9.57 1.74
C GLU A 35 16.31 8.18 1.85
N ILE A 36 17.11 7.15 2.15
CA ILE A 36 16.59 5.79 2.41
C ILE A 36 15.70 5.79 3.65
N GLU A 37 16.12 6.45 4.74
CA GLU A 37 15.32 6.58 5.95
C GLU A 37 14.00 7.33 5.71
N ALA A 38 14.02 8.41 4.92
CA ALA A 38 12.82 9.15 4.54
C ALA A 38 11.86 8.30 3.70
N ASN A 39 12.38 7.58 2.70
CA ASN A 39 11.58 6.68 1.86
C ASN A 39 10.96 5.54 2.68
N VAL A 40 11.69 4.98 3.65
CA VAL A 40 11.17 3.94 4.56
C VAL A 40 10.03 4.48 5.42
N ALA A 41 10.18 5.69 5.98
CA ALA A 41 9.12 6.30 6.79
C ALA A 41 7.83 6.55 5.99
N GLU A 42 7.94 6.97 4.72
CA GLU A 42 6.78 7.14 3.85
C GLU A 42 6.07 5.80 3.56
N ILE A 43 6.84 4.72 3.34
CA ILE A 43 6.29 3.36 3.14
C ILE A 43 5.54 2.89 4.39
N GLU A 44 6.11 3.09 5.58
CA GLU A 44 5.48 2.69 6.84
C GLU A 44 4.13 3.39 7.04
N GLN A 45 4.05 4.69 6.71
CA GLN A 45 2.80 5.44 6.79
C GLN A 45 1.76 4.92 5.79
N ALA A 46 2.14 4.72 4.52
CA ALA A 46 1.22 4.20 3.50
C ALA A 46 0.67 2.80 3.88
N LEU A 47 1.49 1.96 4.52
CA LEU A 47 1.07 0.66 5.03
C LEU A 47 0.12 0.77 6.22
N ALA A 48 0.29 1.76 7.10
CA ALA A 48 -0.63 2.02 8.20
C ALA A 48 -2.01 2.44 7.66
N ASP A 49 -2.03 3.36 6.71
CA ASP A 49 -3.26 3.85 6.07
C ASP A 49 -4.00 2.71 5.34
N LEU A 50 -3.26 1.83 4.65
CA LEU A 50 -3.81 0.62 4.04
C LEU A 50 -4.48 -0.30 5.07
N LYS A 51 -3.81 -0.55 6.20
CA LYS A 51 -4.35 -1.43 7.25
C LYS A 51 -5.64 -0.85 7.83
N GLU A 52 -5.68 0.46 8.05
CA GLU A 52 -6.89 1.14 8.53
C GLU A 52 -8.01 1.06 7.50
N ALA A 53 -7.71 1.33 6.23
CA ALA A 53 -8.67 1.21 5.14
C ALA A 53 -9.26 -0.21 5.05
N LEU A 54 -8.43 -1.25 5.13
CA LEU A 54 -8.88 -2.64 5.15
C LEU A 54 -9.71 -2.99 6.39
N ALA A 55 -9.33 -2.49 7.57
CA ALA A 55 -10.07 -2.70 8.80
C ALA A 55 -11.44 -2.00 8.79
N SER A 56 -11.57 -0.90 8.04
CA SER A 56 -12.84 -0.19 7.83
C SER A 56 -13.81 -0.93 6.90
N ILE A 57 -13.34 -1.95 6.17
CA ILE A 57 -14.20 -2.77 5.32
C ILE A 57 -15.05 -3.68 6.23
N PRO A 58 -16.39 -3.60 6.19
CA PRO A 58 -17.25 -4.43 7.03
C PRO A 58 -16.94 -5.90 6.79
N HIS A 59 -16.39 -6.58 7.79
CA HIS A 59 -16.28 -8.03 7.78
C HIS A 59 -17.70 -8.59 7.88
N ARG A 60 -18.18 -9.21 6.80
CA ARG A 60 -19.35 -10.09 6.88
C ARG A 60 -18.91 -11.25 7.78
N GLN A 61 -19.28 -11.19 9.07
CA GLN A 61 -19.24 -12.36 9.94
C GLN A 61 -20.15 -13.40 9.28
N GLY A 62 -19.51 -14.38 8.64
CA GLY A 62 -20.15 -15.60 8.16
C GLY A 62 -20.19 -16.63 9.25
#